data_AF-A0A9E4RM98-F1
#
_entry.id   AF-A0A9E4RM98-F1
#
_cell.length_a   1.000
_cell.length_b   1.000
_cell.length_c   1.000
_cell.angle_alpha   90.00
_cell.angle_beta   90.00
_cell.angle_gamma   90.00
#
_symmetry.space_group_name_H-M   'P 1'
#
loop_
_entity.id
_entity.type
_entity.pdbx_description
1 polymer ?
#
loop_
_entity_poly.entity_id
_entity_poly.type
_entity_poly.pdbx_seq_one_letter_code
_entity_poly.pdbx_strand_id
1 'polypeptide(L)'
;WTPREVLCHMIYWHQATLDGMTSVAAGGEALRIYASTDEMNARSVGRQAGQSVVQLIEQLNPIQEGLISAARSMPDANAAVLISGSGAEMSTVQRLERIANHWNEHLEEMKKALHPLNT
;
A
#
# COMPACT_ATOMS: atom_id res chain seq x y z
N TRP A 1 8.31 3.05 13.71
CA TRP A 1 8.71 2.52 12.41
C TRP A 1 10.05 3.13 12.02
N THR A 2 11.04 2.30 11.71
CA THR A 2 12.27 2.74 11.02
C THR A 2 11.97 3.03 9.54
N PRO A 3 12.81 3.81 8.83
CA PRO A 3 12.60 4.08 7.40
C PRO A 3 12.48 2.81 6.55
N ARG A 4 13.23 1.76 6.91
CA ARG A 4 13.15 0.46 6.23
C ARG A 4 11.78 -0.20 6.45
N GLU A 5 11.30 -0.23 7.70
CA GLU A 5 10.00 -0.84 8.01
C GLU A 5 8.85 -0.10 7.32
N VAL A 6 8.93 1.24 7.24
CA VAL A 6 7.97 2.05 6.46
C VAL A 6 7.94 1.59 5.00
N LEU A 7 9.09 1.50 4.35
CA LEU A 7 9.15 1.05 2.96
C LEU A 7 8.58 -0.36 2.78
N CYS A 8 8.86 -1.29 3.70
CA CYS A 8 8.33 -2.65 3.63
C CYS A 8 6.79 -2.69 3.59
N HIS A 9 6.11 -1.96 4.49
CA HIS A 9 4.65 -1.96 4.49
C HIS A 9 4.06 -1.14 3.34
N MET A 10 4.72 -0.07 2.89
CA MET A 10 4.29 0.68 1.71
C MET A 10 4.32 -0.20 0.47
N ILE A 11 5.42 -0.91 0.23
CA ILE A 11 5.53 -1.88 -0.88
C ILE A 11 4.40 -2.91 -0.80
N TYR A 12 4.16 -3.48 0.37
CA TYR A 12 3.12 -4.48 0.54
C TYR A 12 1.72 -3.95 0.20
N TRP A 13 1.33 -2.80 0.75
CA TRP A 13 -0.02 -2.25 0.53
C TRP A 13 -0.25 -1.78 -0.91
N HIS A 14 0.80 -1.28 -1.56
CA HIS A 14 0.75 -0.89 -2.96
C HIS A 14 0.62 -2.11 -3.85
N GLN A 15 1.44 -3.15 -3.62
CA GLN A 15 1.36 -4.39 -4.38
C GLN A 15 0.00 -5.08 -4.18
N ALA A 16 -0.49 -5.18 -2.94
CA ALA A 16 -1.80 -5.76 -2.66
C ALA A 16 -2.94 -5.01 -3.38
N THR A 17 -2.83 -3.68 -3.46
CA THR A 17 -3.80 -2.85 -4.19
C THR A 17 -3.70 -3.12 -5.70
N LEU A 18 -2.49 -3.16 -6.23
CA LEU A 18 -2.23 -3.48 -7.64
C LEU A 18 -2.78 -4.85 -8.03
N ASP A 19 -2.47 -5.89 -7.25
CA ASP A 19 -2.95 -7.27 -7.47
C ASP A 19 -4.48 -7.33 -7.51
N GLY A 20 -5.14 -6.64 -6.57
CA GLY A 20 -6.60 -6.53 -6.53
C GLY A 20 -7.18 -5.83 -7.75
N MET A 21 -6.62 -4.68 -8.14
CA MET A 21 -7.05 -3.94 -9.33
C MET A 21 -6.84 -4.76 -10.61
N THR A 22 -5.69 -5.40 -10.76
CA THR A 22 -5.39 -6.24 -11.93
C THR A 22 -6.33 -7.44 -12.03
N SER A 23 -6.61 -8.11 -10.90
CA SER A 23 -7.58 -9.21 -10.84
C SER A 23 -8.98 -8.75 -11.30
N VAL A 24 -9.49 -7.67 -10.69
CA VAL A 24 -10.85 -7.16 -10.99
C VAL A 24 -10.97 -6.65 -12.41
N ALA A 25 -9.95 -5.95 -12.94
CA ALA A 25 -9.93 -5.50 -14.33
C ALA A 25 -9.97 -6.67 -15.34
N ALA A 26 -9.45 -7.84 -14.95
CA ALA A 26 -9.51 -9.07 -15.74
C ALA A 26 -10.80 -9.89 -15.53
N GLY A 27 -11.77 -9.36 -14.76
CA GLY A 27 -13.02 -10.06 -14.41
C GLY A 27 -12.89 -11.05 -13.25
N GLY A 28 -11.78 -11.01 -12.51
CA GLY A 28 -11.56 -11.78 -11.30
C GLY A 28 -12.13 -11.11 -10.05
N GLU A 29 -11.77 -11.65 -8.88
CA GLU A 29 -12.24 -11.16 -7.57
C GLU A 29 -11.29 -10.13 -6.95
N ALA A 30 -11.84 -9.33 -6.04
CA ALA A 30 -11.07 -8.43 -5.18
C ALA A 30 -10.09 -9.21 -4.28
N LEU A 31 -8.93 -8.63 -3.98
CA LEU A 31 -7.96 -9.26 -3.09
C LEU A 31 -8.46 -9.26 -1.65
N ARG A 32 -8.53 -10.44 -1.02
CA ARG A 32 -8.94 -10.58 0.38
C ARG A 32 -7.73 -10.67 1.31
N ILE A 33 -7.70 -9.80 2.31
CA ILE A 33 -6.72 -9.81 3.41
C ILE A 33 -7.39 -10.41 4.64
N TYR A 34 -6.87 -11.51 5.15
CA TYR A 34 -7.47 -12.22 6.28
C TYR A 34 -6.93 -11.79 7.65
N ALA A 35 -5.70 -11.29 7.70
CA ALA A 35 -5.06 -10.88 8.94
C ALA A 35 -5.29 -9.39 9.23
N SER A 36 -4.98 -8.95 10.46
CA SER A 36 -5.04 -7.54 10.83
C SER A 36 -3.99 -6.72 10.05
N THR A 37 -4.20 -5.40 9.98
CA THR A 37 -3.22 -4.48 9.38
C THR A 37 -1.85 -4.60 10.05
N ASP A 38 -1.83 -4.65 11.39
CA ASP A 38 -0.57 -4.76 12.16
C ASP A 38 0.16 -6.06 11.87
N GLU A 39 -0.58 -7.17 11.78
CA GLU A 39 0.01 -8.45 11.42
C GLU A 39 0.54 -8.46 9.98
N MET A 40 -0.19 -7.86 9.04
CA MET A 40 0.28 -7.73 7.66
C MET A 40 1.51 -6.82 7.55
N ASN A 41 1.60 -5.76 8.35
CA ASN A 41 2.79 -4.92 8.40
C ASN A 41 3.98 -5.67 9.00
N ALA A 42 3.79 -6.47 10.06
CA ALA A 42 4.86 -7.30 10.62
C ALA A 42 5.34 -8.34 9.59
N ARG A 43 4.40 -8.97 8.87
CA ARG A 43 4.71 -9.92 7.79
C ARG A 43 5.45 -9.24 6.63
N SER A 44 5.11 -8.00 6.26
CA SER A 44 5.79 -7.29 5.18
C SER A 44 7.27 -7.03 5.51
N VAL A 45 7.57 -6.67 6.77
CA VAL A 45 8.95 -6.51 7.25
C VAL A 45 9.72 -7.82 7.16
N GLY A 46 9.10 -8.93 7.59
CA GLY A 46 9.68 -10.28 7.52
C GLY A 46 9.92 -10.77 6.09
N ARG A 47 8.98 -10.53 5.17
CA ARG A 47 9.12 -10.89 3.74
C ARG A 47 10.31 -10.22 3.05
N GLN A 48 10.67 -9.05 3.52
CA GLN A 48 11.77 -8.25 2.99
C GLN A 48 13.07 -8.44 3.77
N ALA A 49 13.17 -9.45 4.64
CA ALA A 49 14.38 -9.72 5.42
C ALA A 49 15.63 -9.81 4.53
N GLY A 50 16.71 -9.18 4.96
CA GLY A 50 17.97 -9.10 4.21
C GLY A 50 18.00 -8.07 3.07
N GLN A 51 16.86 -7.49 2.68
CA GLN A 51 16.84 -6.41 1.68
C GLN A 51 17.30 -5.08 2.30
N SER A 52 18.18 -4.40 1.59
CA SER A 52 18.60 -3.02 1.88
C SER A 52 17.54 -2.00 1.50
N VAL A 53 17.63 -0.79 2.06
CA VAL A 53 16.71 0.31 1.72
C VAL A 53 16.73 0.64 0.23
N VAL A 54 17.90 0.58 -0.42
CA VAL A 54 18.04 0.84 -1.87
C VAL A 54 17.23 -0.19 -2.67
N GLN A 55 17.37 -1.48 -2.36
CA GLN A 55 16.61 -2.55 -3.01
C GLN A 55 15.09 -2.45 -2.78
N LEU A 56 14.66 -1.91 -1.64
CA LEU A 56 13.25 -1.63 -1.39
C LEU A 56 12.75 -0.47 -2.25
N ILE A 57 13.55 0.59 -2.40
CA ILE A 57 13.19 1.73 -3.27
C ILE A 57 13.08 1.29 -4.73
N GLU A 58 13.97 0.42 -5.20
CA GLU A 58 13.93 -0.12 -6.57
C GLU A 58 12.62 -0.89 -6.86
N GLN A 59 11.97 -1.47 -5.86
CA GLN A 59 10.67 -2.13 -6.01
C GLN A 59 9.51 -1.14 -6.22
N LEU A 60 9.63 0.11 -5.74
CA LEU A 60 8.51 1.07 -5.76
C LEU A 60 8.18 1.57 -7.18
N ASN A 61 9.17 1.78 -8.04
CA ASN A 61 8.94 2.29 -9.40
C ASN A 61 8.02 1.39 -10.23
N PRO A 62 8.31 0.07 -10.41
CA PRO A 62 7.43 -0.79 -11.20
C PRO A 62 6.04 -0.93 -10.57
N ILE A 63 5.93 -0.89 -9.23
CA ILE A 63 4.63 -0.94 -8.54
C ILE A 63 3.83 0.34 -8.83
N GLN A 64 4.47 1.51 -8.77
CA GLN A 64 3.83 2.79 -9.06
C GLN A 64 3.33 2.86 -10.51
N GLU A 65 4.15 2.41 -11.47
CA GLU A 65 3.76 2.31 -12.87
C GLU A 65 2.58 1.34 -13.07
N GLY A 66 2.64 0.19 -12.39
CA GLY A 66 1.56 -0.80 -12.36
C GLY A 66 0.24 -0.23 -11.84
N LEU A 67 0.27 0.51 -10.73
CA LEU A 67 -0.91 1.17 -10.15
C LEU A 67 -1.53 2.18 -11.13
N ILE A 68 -0.71 3.00 -11.80
CA ILE A 68 -1.19 3.96 -12.80
C ILE A 68 -1.84 3.24 -13.98
N SER A 69 -1.17 2.19 -14.49
CA SER A 69 -1.68 1.39 -15.61
C SER A 69 -3.01 0.73 -15.25
N ALA A 70 -3.05 0.02 -14.11
CA ALA A 70 -4.24 -0.67 -13.64
C ALA A 70 -5.40 0.32 -13.40
N ALA A 71 -5.14 1.49 -12.82
CA ALA A 71 -6.16 2.52 -12.61
C ALA A 71 -6.80 3.00 -13.92
N ARG A 72 -6.01 3.12 -14.99
CA ARG A 72 -6.50 3.50 -16.33
C ARG A 72 -7.29 2.38 -17.01
N SER A 73 -7.03 1.12 -16.64
CA SER A 73 -7.68 -0.05 -17.21
C SER A 73 -8.94 -0.49 -16.45
N MET A 74 -9.22 0.08 -15.28
CA MET A 74 -10.41 -0.26 -14.51
C MET A 74 -11.69 0.15 -15.27
N PRO A 75 -12.64 -0.77 -15.48
CA PRO A 75 -13.92 -0.43 -16.12
C PRO A 75 -14.84 0.37 -15.18
N ASP A 76 -14.72 0.15 -13.87
CA ASP A 76 -15.42 0.91 -12.83
C ASP A 76 -14.45 1.23 -11.69
N ALA A 77 -14.24 2.53 -11.45
CA ALA A 77 -13.36 3.02 -10.39
C ALA A 77 -13.94 2.78 -8.98
N ASN A 78 -15.25 2.51 -8.88
CA ASN A 78 -15.92 2.20 -7.62
C ASN A 78 -15.99 0.70 -7.32
N ALA A 79 -15.55 -0.16 -8.24
CA ALA A 79 -15.46 -1.59 -7.99
C ALA A 79 -14.53 -1.88 -6.80
N ALA A 80 -14.97 -2.78 -5.92
CA ALA A 80 -14.16 -3.28 -4.82
C ALA A 80 -12.92 -4.00 -5.36
N VAL A 81 -11.73 -3.63 -4.88
CA VAL A 81 -10.45 -4.26 -5.27
C VAL A 81 -9.71 -4.86 -4.10
N LEU A 82 -10.10 -4.50 -2.87
CA LEU A 82 -9.54 -5.08 -1.66
C LEU A 82 -10.64 -5.28 -0.62
N ILE A 83 -10.62 -6.44 0.03
CA ILE A 83 -11.52 -6.79 1.14
C ILE A 83 -10.65 -7.00 2.39
N SER A 84 -10.90 -6.22 3.44
CA SER A 84 -10.13 -6.31 4.69
C SER A 84 -10.50 -7.54 5.51
N GLY A 85 -9.75 -7.79 6.60
CA GLY A 85 -10.03 -8.92 7.51
C GLY A 85 -11.39 -8.83 8.21
N SER A 86 -11.98 -7.63 8.30
CA SER A 86 -13.34 -7.45 8.81
C SER A 86 -14.43 -7.67 7.75
N GLY A 87 -14.04 -7.96 6.50
CA GLY A 87 -14.94 -8.05 5.36
C GLY A 87 -15.30 -6.70 4.74
N ALA A 88 -14.73 -5.59 5.22
CA ALA A 88 -14.98 -4.27 4.63
C ALA A 88 -14.34 -4.18 3.24
N GLU A 89 -15.15 -3.80 2.26
CA GLU A 89 -14.71 -3.60 0.88
C GLU A 89 -14.13 -2.20 0.69
N MET A 90 -13.07 -2.12 -0.12
CA MET A 90 -12.45 -0.85 -0.53
C MET A 90 -12.36 -0.81 -2.05
N SER A 91 -12.91 0.26 -2.63
CA SER A 91 -12.88 0.48 -4.08
C SER A 91 -11.50 0.91 -4.58
N THR A 92 -11.31 0.89 -5.91
CA THR A 92 -10.09 1.42 -6.54
C THR A 92 -9.79 2.84 -6.07
N VAL A 93 -10.78 3.75 -6.12
CA VAL A 93 -10.61 5.15 -5.68
C VAL A 93 -10.18 5.21 -4.21
N GLN A 94 -10.89 4.51 -3.33
CA GLN A 94 -10.58 4.51 -1.89
C GLN A 94 -9.19 3.96 -1.59
N ARG A 95 -8.74 2.95 -2.35
CA ARG A 95 -7.40 2.38 -2.19
C ARG A 95 -6.29 3.31 -2.66
N LEU A 96 -6.45 3.97 -3.80
CA LEU A 96 -5.48 4.95 -4.31
C LEU A 96 -5.42 6.19 -3.40
N GLU A 97 -6.55 6.67 -2.91
CA GLU A 97 -6.61 7.75 -1.91
C GLU A 97 -5.92 7.33 -0.61
N ARG A 98 -6.17 6.11 -0.12
CA ARG A 98 -5.49 5.59 1.08
C ARG A 98 -3.98 5.54 0.89
N ILE A 99 -3.50 5.12 -0.28
CA ILE A 99 -2.07 5.10 -0.62
C ILE A 99 -1.47 6.51 -0.55
N ALA A 100 -2.12 7.49 -1.18
CA ALA A 100 -1.66 8.88 -1.16
C ALA A 100 -1.64 9.45 0.26
N ASN A 101 -2.71 9.23 1.02
CA ASN A 101 -2.81 9.68 2.42
C ASN A 101 -1.77 9.01 3.32
N HIS A 102 -1.44 7.74 3.08
CA HIS A 102 -0.45 7.02 3.89
C HIS A 102 0.97 7.57 3.71
N TRP A 103 1.34 7.98 2.49
CA TRP A 103 2.59 8.70 2.29
C TRP A 103 2.62 10.04 3.04
N ASN A 104 1.52 10.79 3.01
CA ASN A 104 1.40 12.05 3.72
C ASN A 104 1.49 11.86 5.23
N GLU A 105 0.87 10.81 5.79
CA GLU A 105 0.96 10.47 7.22
C GLU A 105 2.44 10.33 7.66
N HIS A 106 3.25 9.57 6.92
CA HIS A 106 4.68 9.41 7.23
C HIS A 106 5.49 10.69 7.01
N LEU A 107 5.17 11.49 6.00
CA LEU A 107 5.79 12.79 5.80
C LEU A 107 5.52 13.71 7.01
N GLU A 108 4.30 13.73 7.53
CA GLU A 108 3.94 14.52 8.71
C GLU A 108 4.61 14.00 9.98
N GLU A 109 4.80 12.69 10.14
CA GLU A 109 5.61 12.12 11.23
C GLU A 109 7.05 12.66 11.20
N MET A 110 7.69 12.69 10.02
CA MET A 110 9.04 13.23 9.85
C MET A 110 9.09 14.74 10.14
N LYS A 111 8.11 15.51 9.64
CA LYS A 111 8.02 16.95 9.92
C LYS A 111 7.88 17.23 11.42
N LYS A 112 7.08 16.45 12.14
CA LYS A 112 6.94 16.57 13.61
C LYS A 112 8.25 16.25 14.32
N ALA A 113 8.97 15.22 13.86
CA ALA A 113 10.27 14.85 14.43
C ALA A 113 11.36 15.92 14.23
N LEU A 114 11.24 16.76 13.19
CA LEU A 114 12.14 17.89 12.91
C LEU A 114 11.78 19.17 13.68
N HIS A 115 10.58 19.26 14.26
CA HIS A 115 10.15 20.39 15.10
C HIS A 115 9.93 20.00 16.57
N PRO A 116 10.88 19.33 17.25
CA PRO A 116 10.74 19.14 18.68
C PRO A 116 11.03 20.48 19.37
N LEU A 117 10.04 21.01 20.08
CA LEU A 117 10.11 22.10 21.09
C LEU A 117 10.02 23.55 20.55
N ASN A 118 8.78 24.03 20.43
CA ASN A 118 8.40 25.40 20.79
C ASN A 118 7.14 25.32 21.66
N THR A 119 7.29 24.78 22.86
CA THR A 119 6.33 24.90 23.99
C THR A 119 7.11 24.95 25.27
#